data_AF-A0A962MN48-F1
#
_entry.id   AF-A0A962MN48-F1
#
_cell.length_a   1.000
_cell.length_b   1.000
_cell.length_c   1.000
_cell.angle_alpha   90.00
_cell.angle_beta   90.00
_cell.angle_gamma   90.00
#
_symmetry.space_group_name_H-M   'P 1'
#
loop_
_entity.id
_entity.type
_entity.pdbx_description
1 polymer ?
#
loop_
_entity_poly.entity_id
_entity_poly.type
_entity_poly.pdbx_seq_one_letter_code
_entity_poly.pdbx_strand_id
1 'polypeptide(L)'
;SDLDLVFLHDSAGDPQVTAGPRQIDNAAFFAKLLQRILHLLTTRTGAGDLYEVDTRLRPSGRAGLLVSSFEAFAEYQRSQAWTWEHQALLRTRVVAGPVALADRFAAIRREILQRERDPVALRQEVRDMRERMRAELDASTEENFDLKQGPGGIADIEFMVQYAVLANAWRWPDLLIFTDN
;
A
#
# COMPACT_ATOMS: atom_id res chain seq x y z
N SER A 1 -9.80 -5.60 13.02
CA SER A 1 -9.20 -4.72 12.01
C SER A 1 -8.57 -5.59 10.96
N ASP A 2 -8.80 -5.25 9.71
CA ASP A 2 -8.36 -6.04 8.56
C ASP A 2 -6.86 -5.86 8.32
N LEU A 3 -6.28 -6.76 7.54
CA LEU A 3 -4.88 -6.65 7.11
C LEU A 3 -4.81 -6.18 5.66
N ASP A 4 -4.37 -4.94 5.46
CA ASP A 4 -4.02 -4.42 4.14
C ASP A 4 -2.64 -4.96 3.71
N LEU A 5 -2.62 -5.91 2.78
CA LEU A 5 -1.40 -6.61 2.36
C LEU A 5 -1.11 -6.41 0.86
N VAL A 6 0.14 -6.08 0.56
CA VAL A 6 0.70 -6.06 -0.81
C VAL A 6 1.90 -7.01 -0.85
N PHE A 7 2.02 -7.78 -1.93
CA PHE A 7 3.04 -8.82 -2.05
C PHE A 7 4.00 -8.52 -3.19
N LEU A 8 5.30 -8.64 -2.88
CA LEU A 8 6.39 -8.44 -3.83
C LEU A 8 7.28 -9.67 -3.91
N HIS A 9 7.89 -9.90 -5.08
CA HIS A 9 8.93 -10.91 -5.27
C HIS A 9 10.14 -10.35 -6.01
N ASP A 10 11.29 -10.99 -5.86
CA ASP A 10 12.56 -10.67 -6.53
C ASP A 10 13.00 -11.73 -7.54
N SER A 11 12.07 -12.58 -8.01
CA SER A 11 12.32 -13.54 -9.10
C SER A 11 13.10 -12.92 -10.25
N ALA A 12 14.27 -13.49 -10.53
CA ALA A 12 15.21 -13.03 -11.54
C ALA A 12 15.80 -14.22 -12.31
N GLY A 13 16.51 -13.93 -13.40
CA GLY A 13 17.14 -14.93 -14.27
C GLY A 13 16.31 -15.31 -15.50
N ASP A 14 16.88 -16.17 -16.34
CA ASP A 14 16.25 -16.74 -17.54
C ASP A 14 16.73 -18.20 -17.71
N PRO A 15 15.84 -19.21 -17.64
CA PRO A 15 14.39 -19.11 -17.42
C PRO A 15 14.00 -18.93 -15.95
N GLN A 16 12.91 -18.20 -15.70
CA GLN A 16 12.35 -18.03 -14.35
C GLN A 16 11.42 -19.19 -13.97
N VAL A 17 12.02 -20.33 -13.62
CA VAL A 17 11.29 -21.54 -13.24
C VAL A 17 11.73 -22.09 -11.89
N THR A 18 10.82 -22.80 -11.23
CA THR A 18 11.12 -23.51 -9.99
C THR A 18 12.08 -24.67 -10.24
N ALA A 19 12.91 -25.00 -9.24
CA ALA A 19 13.89 -26.09 -9.33
C ALA A 19 13.33 -27.49 -8.98
N GLY A 20 12.02 -27.63 -8.82
CA GLY A 20 11.38 -28.88 -8.41
C GLY A 20 11.24 -29.90 -9.55
N PRO A 21 10.83 -31.16 -9.23
CA PRO A 21 10.62 -32.20 -10.24
C PRO A 21 9.63 -31.81 -11.34
N ARG A 22 8.66 -30.95 -11.00
CA ARG A 22 7.78 -30.27 -11.94
C ARG A 22 8.13 -28.79 -11.95
N GLN A 23 8.87 -28.36 -12.97
CA GLN A 23 9.17 -26.96 -13.19
C GLN A 23 7.88 -26.20 -13.53
N ILE A 24 7.68 -25.09 -12.84
CA ILE A 24 6.61 -24.14 -13.15
C ILE A 24 7.22 -22.74 -13.22
N ASP A 25 6.58 -21.87 -13.98
CA ASP A 25 6.90 -20.45 -14.02
C ASP A 25 6.85 -19.83 -12.61
N ASN A 26 7.83 -18.98 -12.29
CA ASN A 26 7.93 -18.37 -10.96
C ASN A 26 6.74 -17.45 -10.63
N ALA A 27 6.19 -16.72 -11.60
CA ALA A 27 5.00 -15.91 -11.35
C ALA A 27 3.79 -16.80 -11.00
N ALA A 28 3.65 -17.94 -11.68
CA ALA A 28 2.64 -18.95 -11.34
C ALA A 28 2.88 -19.58 -9.95
N PHE A 29 4.14 -19.81 -9.55
CA PHE A 29 4.50 -20.27 -8.21
C PHE A 29 4.06 -19.26 -7.14
N PHE A 30 4.45 -17.98 -7.28
CA PHE A 30 4.09 -16.94 -6.31
C PHE A 30 2.58 -16.72 -6.23
N ALA A 31 1.87 -16.71 -7.36
CA ALA A 31 0.42 -16.60 -7.36
C ALA A 31 -0.25 -17.70 -6.52
N LYS A 32 0.19 -18.96 -6.66
CA LYS A 32 -0.31 -20.09 -5.86
C LYS A 32 0.06 -19.99 -4.40
N LEU A 33 1.30 -19.57 -4.10
CA LEU A 33 1.75 -19.36 -2.73
C LEU A 33 0.88 -18.32 -2.02
N LEU A 34 0.62 -17.19 -2.67
CA LEU A 34 -0.21 -16.13 -2.10
C LEU A 34 -1.68 -16.54 -1.96
N GLN A 35 -2.24 -17.24 -2.94
CA GLN A 35 -3.58 -17.82 -2.81
C GLN A 35 -3.67 -18.75 -1.59
N ARG A 36 -2.61 -19.54 -1.32
CA ARG A 36 -2.55 -20.41 -0.14
C ARG A 36 -2.44 -19.60 1.16
N ILE A 37 -1.62 -18.54 1.19
CA ILE A 37 -1.50 -17.65 2.36
C ILE A 37 -2.87 -16.99 2.65
N LEU A 38 -3.51 -16.41 1.64
CA LEU A 38 -4.83 -15.80 1.79
C LEU A 38 -5.86 -16.82 2.29
N HIS A 39 -5.88 -18.02 1.72
CA HIS A 39 -6.75 -19.08 2.18
C HIS A 39 -6.52 -19.44 3.65
N LEU A 40 -5.27 -19.53 4.10
CA LEU A 40 -4.97 -19.83 5.50
C LEU A 40 -5.42 -18.70 6.46
N LEU A 41 -5.38 -17.44 6.01
CA LEU A 41 -5.80 -16.30 6.82
C LEU A 41 -7.33 -16.19 6.92
N THR A 42 -8.06 -16.47 5.83
CA THR A 42 -9.49 -16.17 5.71
C THR A 42 -10.42 -17.38 5.82
N THR A 43 -9.88 -18.61 5.85
CA THR A 43 -10.72 -19.80 5.96
C THR A 43 -11.33 -19.91 7.34
N ARG A 44 -12.66 -19.91 7.42
CA ARG A 44 -13.37 -20.16 8.67
C ARG A 44 -13.20 -21.60 9.12
N THR A 45 -12.73 -21.75 10.34
CA THR A 45 -12.64 -23.02 11.07
C THR A 45 -13.69 -23.06 12.18
N GLY A 46 -13.70 -24.13 12.98
CA GLY A 46 -14.53 -24.18 14.20
C GLY A 46 -14.22 -23.07 15.22
N ALA A 47 -13.06 -22.42 15.12
CA ALA A 47 -12.66 -21.29 15.95
C ALA A 47 -12.85 -19.92 15.26
N GLY A 48 -13.46 -19.87 14.07
CA GLY A 48 -13.50 -18.68 13.21
C GLY A 48 -12.36 -18.65 12.20
N ASP A 49 -12.24 -17.53 11.49
CA ASP A 49 -11.11 -17.16 10.62
C ASP A 49 -10.03 -16.41 11.42
N LEU A 50 -8.84 -16.25 10.84
CA LEU A 50 -7.71 -15.64 11.52
C LEU A 50 -7.71 -14.12 11.35
N TYR A 51 -7.78 -13.64 10.10
CA TYR A 51 -7.93 -12.22 9.75
C TYR A 51 -8.67 -12.06 8.43
N GLU A 52 -9.48 -11.00 8.33
CA GLU A 52 -9.86 -10.45 7.04
C GLU A 52 -8.64 -9.80 6.39
N VAL A 53 -8.46 -10.03 5.08
CA VAL A 53 -7.30 -9.53 4.32
C VAL A 53 -7.78 -8.72 3.14
N ASP A 54 -7.33 -7.47 3.05
CA ASP A 54 -7.52 -6.61 1.90
C ASP A 54 -6.23 -6.51 1.08
N THR A 55 -6.34 -6.72 -0.22
CA THR A 55 -5.20 -6.65 -1.17
C THR A 55 -5.40 -5.57 -2.22
N ARG A 56 -6.39 -4.68 -2.04
CA ARG A 56 -6.79 -3.68 -3.05
C ARG A 56 -5.77 -2.56 -3.24
N LEU A 57 -4.86 -2.34 -2.30
CA LEU A 57 -3.80 -1.32 -2.39
C LEU A 57 -2.58 -1.75 -3.23
N ARG A 58 -2.61 -2.92 -3.87
CA ARG A 58 -1.56 -3.37 -4.79
C ARG A 58 -1.63 -2.59 -6.13
N PRO A 59 -0.54 -2.55 -6.92
CA PRO A 59 -0.55 -1.95 -8.25
C PRO A 59 -1.75 -2.38 -9.11
N SER A 60 -2.45 -1.43 -9.71
CA SER A 60 -3.66 -1.64 -10.52
C SER A 60 -4.84 -2.26 -9.75
N GLY A 61 -4.80 -2.27 -8.41
CA GLY A 61 -5.84 -2.74 -7.53
C GLY A 61 -6.39 -4.12 -7.90
N ARG A 62 -7.72 -4.26 -7.99
CA ARG A 62 -8.37 -5.54 -8.33
C ARG A 62 -8.00 -6.08 -9.71
N ALA A 63 -7.63 -5.22 -10.65
CA ALA A 63 -7.25 -5.60 -12.01
C ALA A 63 -5.77 -6.02 -12.12
N GLY A 64 -4.95 -5.69 -11.11
CA GLY A 64 -3.55 -6.05 -11.06
C GLY A 64 -3.31 -7.48 -10.59
N LEU A 65 -2.13 -7.99 -10.96
CA LEU A 65 -1.60 -9.27 -10.44
C LEU A 65 -1.55 -9.23 -8.91
N LEU A 66 -1.80 -10.38 -8.27
CA LEU A 66 -1.78 -10.50 -6.82
C LEU A 66 -0.37 -10.27 -6.23
N VAL A 67 0.67 -10.52 -7.04
CA VAL A 67 2.07 -10.30 -6.72
C VAL A 67 2.71 -9.47 -7.83
N SER A 68 3.64 -8.60 -7.48
CA SER A 68 4.45 -7.86 -8.44
C SER A 68 5.94 -8.10 -8.20
N SER A 69 6.74 -8.04 -9.25
CA SER A 69 8.18 -7.94 -9.05
C SER A 69 8.54 -6.58 -8.43
N PHE A 70 9.68 -6.49 -7.77
CA PHE A 70 10.19 -5.21 -7.27
C PHE A 70 10.35 -4.17 -8.39
N GLU A 71 10.80 -4.59 -9.58
CA GLU A 71 10.97 -3.74 -10.75
C GLU A 71 9.62 -3.21 -11.25
N ALA A 72 8.63 -4.09 -11.39
CA ALA A 72 7.29 -3.71 -11.83
C ALA A 72 6.60 -2.79 -10.82
N PHE A 73 6.77 -3.07 -9.52
CA PHE A 73 6.25 -2.21 -8.46
C PHE A 73 6.88 -0.81 -8.50
N ALA A 74 8.22 -0.74 -8.60
CA ALA A 74 8.92 0.54 -8.67
C ALA A 74 8.50 1.35 -9.91
N GLU A 75 8.44 0.70 -11.08
CA GLU A 75 8.00 1.36 -12.31
C GLU A 75 6.57 1.89 -12.19
N TYR A 76 5.64 1.06 -11.71
CA TYR A 76 4.26 1.48 -11.47
C TYR A 76 4.16 2.70 -10.55
N GLN A 77 4.89 2.67 -9.41
CA GLN A 77 4.90 3.78 -8.46
C GLN A 77 5.49 5.07 -9.03
N ARG A 78 6.41 4.97 -10.01
CA ARG A 78 7.01 6.14 -10.68
C ARG A 78 6.08 6.77 -11.70
N SER A 79 5.44 5.96 -12.53
CA SER A 79 4.81 6.42 -13.78
C SER A 79 3.30 6.34 -13.80
N GLN A 80 2.67 5.52 -12.95
CA GLN A 80 1.24 5.22 -13.03
C GLN A 80 0.47 5.46 -11.73
N ALA A 81 1.14 5.38 -10.58
CA ALA A 81 0.47 5.51 -9.29
C ALA A 81 -0.10 6.92 -9.09
N TRP A 82 -1.32 6.97 -8.56
CA TRP A 82 -2.00 8.21 -8.20
C TRP A 82 -1.47 8.75 -6.86
N THR A 83 -1.68 10.04 -6.60
CA THR A 83 -1.28 10.68 -5.33
C THR A 83 -1.85 9.99 -4.09
N TRP A 84 -3.09 9.49 -4.15
CA TRP A 84 -3.67 8.73 -3.04
C TRP A 84 -2.96 7.39 -2.78
N GLU A 85 -2.36 6.78 -3.81
CA GLU A 85 -1.54 5.57 -3.63
C GLU A 85 -0.21 5.93 -2.97
N HIS A 86 0.37 7.10 -3.27
CA HIS A 86 1.53 7.61 -2.53
C HIS A 86 1.18 7.96 -1.08
N GLN A 87 -0.04 8.45 -0.81
CA GLN A 87 -0.54 8.63 0.56
C GLN A 87 -0.63 7.29 1.30
N ALA A 88 -1.13 6.23 0.66
CA ALA A 88 -1.15 4.88 1.24
C ALA A 88 0.27 4.31 1.44
N LEU A 89 1.18 4.59 0.50
CA LEU A 89 2.58 4.17 0.56
C LEU A 89 3.33 4.76 1.76
N LEU A 90 2.91 5.93 2.27
CA LEU A 90 3.46 6.47 3.51
C LEU A 90 3.27 5.51 4.69
N ARG A 91 2.15 4.83 4.82
CA ARG A 91 1.91 3.90 5.93
C ARG A 91 2.44 2.48 5.68
N THR A 92 2.97 2.24 4.48
CA THR A 92 3.38 0.90 4.06
C THR A 92 4.77 0.57 4.61
N ARG A 93 4.88 -0.58 5.27
CA ARG A 93 6.14 -1.14 5.77
C ARG A 93 6.21 -2.64 5.51
N VAL A 94 7.43 -3.18 5.42
CA VAL A 94 7.63 -4.62 5.30
C VAL A 94 7.34 -5.28 6.64
N VAL A 95 6.45 -6.28 6.62
CA VAL A 95 6.06 -7.05 7.81
C VAL A 95 6.63 -8.46 7.82
N ALA A 96 7.00 -8.99 6.64
CA ALA A 96 7.59 -10.31 6.47
C ALA A 96 8.47 -10.36 5.21
N GLY A 97 9.63 -11.01 5.32
CA GLY A 97 10.55 -11.21 4.20
C GLY A 97 12.02 -11.11 4.63
N PRO A 98 12.97 -11.43 3.73
CA PRO A 98 14.39 -11.24 3.97
C PRO A 98 14.75 -9.77 4.19
N VAL A 99 15.71 -9.51 5.08
CA VAL A 99 16.20 -8.14 5.40
C VAL A 99 16.63 -7.40 4.14
N ALA A 100 17.38 -8.06 3.24
CA ALA A 100 17.82 -7.45 1.98
C ALA A 100 16.66 -6.97 1.09
N LEU A 101 15.54 -7.68 1.07
CA LEU A 101 14.34 -7.26 0.32
C LEU A 101 13.57 -6.15 1.04
N ALA A 102 13.58 -6.14 2.37
CA ALA A 102 13.04 -5.04 3.15
C ALA A 102 13.80 -3.73 2.91
N ASP A 103 15.13 -3.79 2.89
CA ASP A 103 15.99 -2.65 2.58
C ASP A 103 15.76 -2.14 1.15
N ARG A 104 15.62 -3.08 0.20
CA ARG A 104 15.27 -2.77 -1.19
C ARG A 104 13.92 -2.06 -1.31
N PHE A 105 12.89 -2.55 -0.62
CA PHE A 105 11.58 -1.89 -0.58
C PHE A 105 11.69 -0.48 0.02
N ALA A 106 12.40 -0.34 1.14
CA ALA A 106 12.59 0.94 1.81
C ALA A 106 13.31 1.96 0.91
N ALA A 107 14.28 1.52 0.11
CA ALA A 107 14.95 2.36 -0.88
C ALA A 107 13.98 2.85 -1.97
N ILE A 108 13.19 1.96 -2.58
CA ILE A 108 12.18 2.32 -3.59
C ILE A 108 11.14 3.28 -2.99
N ARG A 109 10.59 2.93 -1.81
CA ARG A 109 9.62 3.76 -1.11
C ARG A 109 10.16 5.17 -0.86
N ARG A 110 11.40 5.27 -0.37
CA ARG A 110 12.07 6.57 -0.16
C ARG A 110 12.19 7.36 -1.45
N GLU A 111 12.67 6.73 -2.51
CA GLU A 111 12.80 7.35 -3.83
C GLU A 111 11.47 7.96 -4.32
N ILE A 112 10.37 7.20 -4.23
CA ILE A 112 9.04 7.65 -4.67
C ILE A 112 8.52 8.79 -3.81
N LEU A 113 8.64 8.69 -2.49
CA LEU A 113 8.07 9.65 -1.56
C LEU A 113 8.87 10.96 -1.51
N GLN A 114 10.19 10.93 -1.76
CA GLN A 114 11.07 12.11 -1.79
C GLN A 114 11.04 12.92 -3.09
N ARG A 115 10.19 12.56 -4.05
CA ARG A 115 10.04 13.38 -5.27
C ARG A 115 9.50 14.76 -4.91
N GLU A 116 10.07 15.79 -5.51
CA GLU A 116 9.49 17.14 -5.47
C GLU A 116 8.16 17.12 -6.23
N ARG A 117 7.14 17.78 -5.66
CA ARG A 117 5.78 17.86 -6.19
C ARG A 117 5.35 19.31 -6.24
N ASP A 118 4.52 19.68 -7.22
CA ASP A 118 3.87 20.99 -7.22
C ASP A 118 2.95 21.09 -5.98
N PRO A 119 3.21 22.02 -5.04
CA PRO A 119 2.46 22.13 -3.81
C PRO A 119 1.00 22.53 -4.01
N VAL A 120 0.67 23.22 -5.11
CA VAL A 120 -0.70 23.64 -5.43
C VAL A 120 -1.48 22.43 -5.96
N ALA A 121 -0.92 21.72 -6.93
CA ALA A 121 -1.54 20.51 -7.49
C ALA A 121 -1.74 19.44 -6.41
N LEU A 122 -0.69 19.14 -5.63
CA LEU A 122 -0.74 18.15 -4.56
C LEU A 122 -1.82 18.48 -3.51
N ARG A 123 -1.93 19.76 -3.12
CA ARG A 123 -2.96 20.19 -2.15
C ARG A 123 -4.36 19.94 -2.70
N GLN A 124 -4.58 20.26 -3.97
CA GLN A 124 -5.87 20.08 -4.62
C GLN A 124 -6.24 18.58 -4.69
N GLU A 125 -5.32 17.73 -5.13
CA GLU A 125 -5.54 16.28 -5.22
C GLU A 125 -5.87 15.63 -3.87
N VAL A 126 -5.11 15.97 -2.82
CA VAL A 126 -5.34 15.44 -1.47
C VAL A 126 -6.68 15.91 -0.92
N ARG A 127 -7.03 17.19 -1.14
CA ARG A 127 -8.32 17.75 -0.72
C ARG A 127 -9.49 17.08 -1.43
N ASP A 128 -9.41 16.96 -2.75
CA ASP A 128 -10.49 16.37 -3.57
C ASP A 128 -10.73 14.92 -3.18
N MET A 129 -9.67 14.15 -2.96
CA MET A 129 -9.79 12.78 -2.46
C MET A 129 -10.42 12.74 -1.07
N ARG A 130 -10.03 13.63 -0.15
CA ARG A 130 -10.59 13.67 1.21
C ARG A 130 -12.07 14.02 1.20
N GLU A 131 -12.47 15.01 0.42
CA GLU A 131 -13.86 15.45 0.27
C GLU A 131 -14.71 14.32 -0.31
N ARG A 132 -14.22 13.63 -1.35
CA ARG A 132 -14.89 12.46 -1.89
C ARG A 132 -15.06 11.35 -0.85
N MET A 133 -14.00 10.98 -0.13
CA MET A 133 -14.08 9.97 0.91
C MET A 133 -15.06 10.37 2.02
N ARG A 134 -15.13 11.66 2.37
CA ARG A 134 -16.07 12.17 3.38
C ARG A 134 -17.51 11.98 2.91
N ALA A 135 -17.80 12.39 1.68
CA ALA A 135 -19.15 12.27 1.12
C ALA A 135 -19.64 10.81 1.07
N GLU A 136 -18.73 9.84 0.94
CA GLU A 136 -19.06 8.41 0.89
C GLU A 136 -19.11 7.73 2.28
N LEU A 137 -18.30 8.17 3.24
CA LEU A 137 -18.04 7.41 4.48
C LEU A 137 -18.43 8.11 5.78
N ASP A 138 -18.66 9.43 5.77
CA ASP A 138 -19.04 10.18 6.97
C ASP A 138 -20.44 9.78 7.45
N ALA A 139 -20.50 9.18 8.64
CA ALA A 139 -21.75 8.76 9.28
C ALA A 139 -22.24 9.77 10.34
N SER A 140 -21.69 10.98 10.38
CA SER A 140 -22.09 12.02 11.33
C SER A 140 -23.56 12.42 11.14
N THR A 141 -24.23 12.70 12.25
CA THR A 141 -25.60 13.24 12.30
C THR A 141 -25.62 14.50 13.16
N GLU A 142 -26.79 15.13 13.35
CA GLU A 142 -26.91 16.29 14.24
C GLU A 142 -26.52 15.97 15.71
N GLU A 143 -26.73 14.71 16.13
CA GLU A 143 -26.52 14.28 17.52
C GLU A 143 -25.22 13.48 17.71
N ASN A 144 -24.65 12.93 16.63
CA ASN A 144 -23.50 12.04 16.70
C ASN A 144 -22.39 12.49 15.76
N PHE A 145 -21.16 12.47 16.25
CA PHE A 145 -19.96 12.76 15.47
C PHE A 145 -19.22 11.48 15.11
N ASP A 146 -18.97 11.27 13.81
CA ASP A 146 -18.09 10.20 13.35
C ASP A 146 -16.63 10.56 13.65
N LEU A 147 -16.08 9.94 14.70
CA LEU A 147 -14.70 10.17 15.16
C LEU A 147 -13.65 9.91 14.08
N LYS A 148 -13.93 9.04 13.10
CA LYS A 148 -12.98 8.69 12.04
C LYS A 148 -13.18 9.56 10.81
N GLN A 149 -14.39 9.61 10.28
CA GLN A 149 -14.68 10.17 8.95
C GLN A 149 -15.27 11.59 8.99
N GLY A 150 -15.78 12.03 10.14
CA GLY A 150 -16.38 13.34 10.30
C GLY A 150 -15.39 14.49 10.13
N PRO A 151 -15.88 15.73 9.95
CA PRO A 151 -15.03 16.92 9.93
C PRO A 151 -14.22 17.08 11.21
N GLY A 152 -12.89 17.16 11.10
CA GLY A 152 -11.98 17.18 12.24
C GLY A 152 -11.71 15.82 12.88
N GLY A 153 -12.20 14.73 12.29
CA GLY A 153 -11.95 13.36 12.73
C GLY A 153 -10.54 12.87 12.40
N ILE A 154 -10.27 11.61 12.75
CA ILE A 154 -8.95 10.98 12.57
C ILE A 154 -8.48 11.03 11.11
N ALA A 155 -9.38 10.82 10.14
CA ALA A 155 -9.03 10.86 8.72
C ALA A 155 -8.54 12.25 8.25
N ASP A 156 -9.03 13.34 8.85
CA ASP A 156 -8.54 14.68 8.53
C ASP A 156 -7.09 14.85 8.97
N ILE A 157 -6.76 14.38 10.17
CA ILE A 157 -5.39 14.41 10.71
C ILE A 157 -4.47 13.55 9.84
N GLU A 158 -4.90 12.33 9.46
CA GLU A 158 -4.17 11.45 8.56
C GLU A 158 -3.85 12.14 7.23
N PHE A 159 -4.85 12.76 6.58
CA PHE A 159 -4.66 13.45 5.30
C PHE A 159 -3.76 14.67 5.43
N MET A 160 -3.85 15.43 6.52
CA MET A 160 -2.99 16.57 6.78
C MET A 160 -1.52 16.17 6.95
N VAL A 161 -1.26 15.11 7.73
CA VAL A 161 0.10 14.57 7.90
C VAL A 161 0.63 14.03 6.59
N GLN A 162 -0.16 13.25 5.84
CA GLN A 162 0.23 12.71 4.55
C GLN A 162 0.57 13.81 3.53
N TYR A 163 -0.26 14.85 3.45
CA TYR A 163 0.03 16.04 2.64
C TYR A 163 1.36 16.68 3.06
N ALA A 164 1.53 16.94 4.36
CA ALA A 164 2.72 17.60 4.88
C ALA A 164 3.99 16.81 4.53
N VAL A 165 3.96 15.47 4.66
CA VAL A 165 5.10 14.62 4.29
C VAL A 165 5.34 14.65 2.78
N LEU A 166 4.32 14.41 1.94
CA LEU A 166 4.48 14.38 0.48
C LEU A 166 4.97 15.72 -0.09
N ALA A 167 4.56 16.84 0.51
CA ALA A 167 4.95 18.18 0.08
C ALA A 167 6.39 18.54 0.47
N ASN A 168 6.95 17.92 1.52
CA ASN A 168 8.19 18.37 2.15
C ASN A 168 9.31 17.31 2.22
N ALA A 169 9.02 16.02 1.98
CA ALA A 169 10.01 14.94 2.13
C ALA A 169 11.22 15.08 1.19
N TRP A 170 11.06 15.76 0.04
CA TRP A 170 12.15 16.07 -0.88
C TRP A 170 13.19 17.03 -0.26
N ARG A 171 12.74 17.92 0.64
CA ARG A 171 13.59 18.88 1.37
C ARG A 171 14.03 18.35 2.73
N TRP A 172 13.16 17.59 3.39
CA TRP A 172 13.39 17.02 4.72
C TRP A 172 13.20 15.50 4.68
N PRO A 173 14.21 14.74 4.20
CA PRO A 173 14.19 13.27 4.10
C PRO A 173 13.74 12.54 5.36
N ASP A 174 14.06 13.09 6.53
CA ASP A 174 13.80 12.48 7.85
C ASP A 174 12.31 12.33 8.15
N LEU A 175 11.43 13.07 7.44
CA LEU A 175 9.98 12.89 7.49
C LEU A 175 9.53 11.48 7.05
N LEU A 176 10.41 10.70 6.42
CA LEU A 176 10.12 9.33 5.98
C LEU A 176 10.59 8.23 6.94
N ILE A 177 11.22 8.60 8.06
CA ILE A 177 11.71 7.64 9.08
C ILE A 177 10.52 7.05 9.84
N PHE A 178 9.63 7.91 10.32
CA PHE A 178 8.40 7.55 11.01
C PHE A 178 7.23 8.16 10.26
N THR A 179 6.51 7.30 9.56
CA THR A 179 5.39 7.71 8.67
C THR A 179 4.06 7.12 9.12
N ASP A 180 4.10 6.46 10.28
CA ASP A 180 2.99 5.81 10.91
C ASP A 180 2.41 6.82 11.89
N ASN A 181 1.11 7.12 11.79
CA ASN A 181 0.36 7.79 12.85
C ASN A 181 0.14 6.84 14.02
#